data_AF-A0A2E3XP02-F1
#
_entry.id   AF-A0A2E3XP02-F1
#
_cell.length_a   1.000
_cell.length_b   1.000
_cell.length_c   1.000
_cell.angle_alpha   90.00
_cell.angle_beta   90.00
_cell.angle_gamma   90.00
#
_symmetry.space_group_name_H-M   'P 1'
#
loop_
_entity.id
_entity.type
_entity.pdbx_description
1 polymer ?
#
loop_
_entity_poly.entity_id
_entity_poly.type
_entity_poly.pdbx_seq_one_letter_code
_entity_poly.pdbx_strand_id
1 'polypeptide(L)'
;MANEIIEVKNEIKSELSLTGGDIQRVADHLKVVKDAVKNIMNEGINSDYAIIPGTPKKSLLKPGAEKLMRLFGLGVRFQKVSDECQFDLVENFAMFTYVAEVYHLKTGLTIAQCEATANSQEKKYATKTVWTNNVKTTVPMPVADILNTLKKMAQKRAMVGAVIIAVGASDYFSQDEDEISAQQPERKQAEKVSQDRFNGGDDAGSYVMKVGPRKGKTLNELGIEQVKKDLNYWASRATDGPAMEFVNKAREFTRGAA
;
A
#
# COMPACT_ATOMS: atom_id res chain seq x y z
N MET A 1 -40.77 18.13 63.90
CA MET A 1 -39.94 17.60 62.80
C MET A 1 -40.82 17.52 61.58
N ALA A 2 -40.71 18.51 60.69
CA ALA A 2 -41.40 18.52 59.40
C ALA A 2 -40.32 18.50 58.32
N ASN A 3 -40.27 17.42 57.55
CA ASN A 3 -39.36 17.28 56.43
C ASN A 3 -39.85 18.16 55.29
N GLU A 4 -39.07 19.16 54.92
CA GLU A 4 -39.22 19.87 53.65
C GLU A 4 -38.88 18.89 52.51
N ILE A 5 -39.88 18.57 51.71
CA ILE A 5 -39.71 17.86 50.44
C ILE A 5 -39.17 18.89 49.46
N ILE A 6 -37.86 18.84 49.21
CA ILE A 6 -37.22 19.60 48.14
C ILE A 6 -37.62 18.94 46.83
N GLU A 7 -38.62 19.52 46.13
CA GLU A 7 -38.90 19.20 44.73
C GLU A 7 -37.70 19.62 43.87
N VAL A 8 -36.80 18.67 43.63
CA VAL A 8 -35.80 18.79 42.58
C VAL A 8 -36.53 18.61 41.24
N LYS A 9 -37.02 19.72 40.67
CA LYS A 9 -37.45 19.76 39.27
C LYS A 9 -36.23 19.46 38.41
N ASN A 10 -36.09 18.18 38.02
CA ASN A 10 -35.19 17.75 36.97
C ASN A 10 -35.63 18.41 35.66
N GLU A 11 -35.06 19.58 35.37
CA GLU A 11 -35.00 20.12 34.02
C GLU A 11 -34.13 19.18 33.19
N ILE A 12 -34.75 18.17 32.59
CA ILE A 12 -34.16 17.42 31.48
C ILE A 12 -34.05 18.43 30.35
N LYS A 13 -32.87 19.05 30.25
CA LYS A 13 -32.56 20.03 29.22
C LYS A 13 -32.94 19.47 27.85
N SER A 14 -33.67 20.29 27.10
CA SER A 14 -34.11 20.11 25.72
C SER A 14 -32.96 20.04 24.69
N GLU A 15 -31.79 19.52 25.04
CA GLU A 15 -30.55 19.59 24.23
C GLU A 15 -30.56 18.65 23.01
N LEU A 16 -31.58 17.79 22.83
CA LEU A 16 -31.77 16.92 21.65
C LEU A 16 -32.95 17.33 20.75
N SER A 17 -33.40 18.59 20.79
CA SER A 17 -34.44 19.05 19.87
C SER A 17 -33.87 19.19 18.44
N LEU A 18 -34.25 18.30 17.52
CA LEU A 18 -34.00 18.46 16.08
C LEU A 18 -35.05 19.39 15.46
N THR A 19 -34.61 20.43 14.76
CA THR A 19 -35.50 21.28 13.96
C THR A 19 -35.43 20.91 12.47
N GLY A 20 -36.46 21.27 11.70
CA GLY A 20 -36.44 21.08 10.24
C GLY A 20 -35.27 21.81 9.54
N GLY A 21 -34.77 22.90 10.13
CA GLY A 21 -33.57 23.61 9.64
C GLY A 21 -32.28 22.81 9.85
N ASP A 22 -32.21 21.99 10.90
CA ASP A 22 -31.04 21.15 11.17
C ASP A 22 -30.96 19.97 10.19
N ILE A 23 -32.12 19.42 9.79
CA ILE A 23 -32.20 18.41 8.74
C ILE A 23 -31.63 18.96 7.43
N GLN A 24 -31.99 20.20 7.07
CA GLN A 24 -31.47 20.84 5.86
C GLN A 24 -29.96 21.08 5.94
N ARG A 25 -29.44 21.55 7.08
CA ARG A 25 -28.00 21.76 7.29
C ARG A 25 -27.20 20.46 7.17
N VAL A 26 -27.71 19.36 7.74
CA VAL A 26 -27.06 18.04 7.62
C VAL A 26 -27.08 17.57 6.17
N ALA A 27 -28.21 17.75 5.46
CA ALA A 27 -28.31 17.39 4.05
C ALA A 27 -27.33 18.17 3.17
N ASP A 28 -27.20 19.48 3.40
CA ASP A 28 -26.27 20.35 2.68
C ASP A 28 -24.81 19.97 2.98
N HIS A 29 -24.49 19.68 4.24
CA HIS A 29 -23.16 19.23 4.64
C HIS A 29 -22.79 17.91 3.96
N LEU A 30 -23.68 16.91 3.99
CA LEU A 30 -23.47 15.62 3.32
C LEU A 30 -23.32 15.77 1.80
N LYS A 31 -24.02 16.73 1.18
CA LYS A 31 -23.88 17.01 -0.25
C LYS A 31 -22.50 17.59 -0.57
N VAL A 32 -22.02 18.56 0.21
CA VAL A 32 -20.67 19.14 0.05
C VAL A 32 -19.59 18.07 0.25
N VAL A 33 -19.75 17.21 1.26
CA VAL A 33 -18.83 16.08 1.49
C VAL A 33 -18.79 15.16 0.27
N LYS A 34 -19.96 14.79 -0.29
CA LYS A 34 -20.05 13.94 -1.49
C LYS A 34 -19.36 14.56 -2.71
N ASP A 35 -19.58 15.86 -2.93
CA ASP A 35 -18.97 16.57 -4.06
C ASP A 35 -17.45 16.70 -3.89
N ALA A 36 -16.99 16.98 -2.67
CA ALA A 36 -15.56 17.07 -2.37
C ALA A 36 -14.87 15.71 -2.53
N VAL A 37 -15.48 14.63 -2.04
CA VAL A 37 -14.99 13.25 -2.22
C VAL A 37 -14.87 12.92 -3.70
N LYS A 38 -15.90 13.18 -4.51
CA LYS A 38 -15.90 12.87 -5.94
C LYS A 38 -14.83 13.63 -6.72
N ASN A 39 -14.53 14.88 -6.35
CA ASN A 39 -13.61 15.74 -7.08
C ASN A 39 -12.14 15.56 -6.64
N ILE A 40 -11.89 15.23 -5.38
CA ILE A 40 -10.54 15.16 -4.80
C ILE A 40 -9.98 13.73 -4.85
N MET A 41 -10.86 12.72 -4.81
CA MET A 41 -10.43 11.33 -4.69
C MET A 41 -10.33 10.60 -6.02
N ASN A 42 -9.18 9.97 -6.21
CA ASN A 42 -8.91 9.09 -7.33
C ASN A 42 -9.10 7.62 -6.93
N GLU A 43 -9.70 6.85 -7.82
CA GLU A 43 -9.83 5.41 -7.68
C GLU A 43 -8.50 4.70 -8.02
N GLY A 44 -8.14 3.68 -7.25
CA GLY A 44 -7.00 2.81 -7.53
C GLY A 44 -6.38 2.17 -6.29
N ILE A 45 -5.66 1.06 -6.50
CA ILE A 45 -5.04 0.24 -5.43
C ILE A 45 -3.99 1.02 -4.62
N ASN A 46 -3.33 1.99 -5.24
CA ASN A 46 -2.37 2.90 -4.59
C ASN A 46 -2.90 4.35 -4.53
N SER A 47 -4.21 4.54 -4.73
CA SER A 47 -4.87 5.84 -4.76
C SER A 47 -5.64 6.07 -3.45
N ASP A 48 -6.75 6.81 -3.51
CA ASP A 48 -7.48 7.25 -2.32
C ASP A 48 -8.51 6.22 -1.84
N TYR A 49 -9.11 5.49 -2.77
CA TYR A 49 -10.01 4.37 -2.49
C TYR A 49 -9.90 3.29 -3.56
N ALA A 50 -10.26 2.07 -3.21
CA ALA A 50 -10.29 0.94 -4.12
C ALA A 50 -11.59 0.14 -3.95
N ILE A 51 -12.12 -0.38 -5.07
CA ILE A 51 -13.18 -1.37 -5.04
C ILE A 51 -12.52 -2.74 -4.87
N ILE A 52 -12.90 -3.44 -3.81
CA ILE A 52 -12.43 -4.79 -3.54
C ILE A 52 -13.31 -5.77 -4.30
N PRO A 53 -12.74 -6.64 -5.15
CA PRO A 53 -13.52 -7.64 -5.86
C PRO A 53 -14.19 -8.60 -4.88
N GLY A 54 -15.52 -8.56 -4.84
CA GLY A 54 -16.33 -9.33 -3.88
C GLY A 54 -17.18 -8.45 -2.96
N THR A 55 -16.86 -7.15 -2.84
CA THR A 55 -17.64 -6.20 -2.04
C THR A 55 -18.32 -5.14 -2.92
N PRO A 56 -19.57 -4.75 -2.62
CA PRO A 56 -20.26 -3.69 -3.38
C PRO A 56 -19.82 -2.27 -2.97
N LYS A 57 -19.18 -2.11 -1.80
CA LYS A 57 -18.74 -0.81 -1.26
C LYS A 57 -17.28 -0.52 -1.59
N LYS A 58 -16.97 0.76 -1.79
CA LYS A 58 -15.60 1.24 -2.01
C LYS A 58 -14.85 1.20 -0.68
N SER A 59 -13.67 0.63 -0.62
CA SER A 59 -12.83 0.69 0.58
C SER A 59 -11.95 1.93 0.55
N LEU A 60 -12.06 2.76 1.59
CA LEU A 60 -11.19 3.92 1.75
C LEU A 60 -9.79 3.45 2.08
N LEU A 61 -8.78 3.96 1.39
CA LEU A 61 -7.38 3.66 1.68
C LEU A 61 -6.76 4.77 2.55
N LYS A 62 -5.66 4.45 3.24
CA LYS A 62 -4.86 5.43 4.00
C LYS A 62 -4.62 6.77 3.27
N PRO A 63 -4.21 6.82 1.99
CA PRO A 63 -4.03 8.10 1.28
C PRO A 63 -5.32 8.92 1.17
N GLY A 64 -6.46 8.25 0.97
CA GLY A 64 -7.77 8.91 0.93
C GLY A 64 -8.18 9.45 2.30
N ALA A 65 -7.93 8.69 3.37
CA ALA A 65 -8.18 9.15 4.74
C ALA A 65 -7.33 10.39 5.10
N GLU A 66 -6.05 10.41 4.73
CA GLU A 66 -5.17 11.58 4.94
C GLU A 66 -5.64 12.81 4.16
N LYS A 67 -6.13 12.64 2.92
CA LYS A 67 -6.72 13.74 2.15
C LYS A 67 -7.98 14.28 2.79
N LEU A 68 -8.87 13.42 3.27
CA LEU A 68 -10.06 13.83 4.01
C LEU A 68 -9.69 14.61 5.26
N MET A 69 -8.75 14.10 6.05
CA MET A 69 -8.29 14.81 7.24
C MET A 69 -7.76 16.19 6.90
N ARG A 70 -6.98 16.32 5.83
CA ARG A 70 -6.46 17.61 5.39
C ARG A 70 -7.55 18.57 4.90
N LEU A 71 -8.57 18.05 4.22
CA LEU A 71 -9.71 18.84 3.75
C LEU A 71 -10.54 19.40 4.90
N PHE A 72 -10.81 18.58 5.92
CA PHE A 72 -11.63 18.96 7.08
C PHE A 72 -10.82 19.56 8.24
N GLY A 73 -9.50 19.71 8.08
CA GLY A 73 -8.62 20.25 9.13
C GLY A 73 -8.58 19.39 10.39
N LEU A 74 -8.53 18.07 10.22
CA LEU A 74 -8.55 17.07 11.28
C LEU A 74 -7.13 16.58 11.60
N GLY A 75 -6.86 16.38 12.89
CA GLY A 75 -5.70 15.65 13.40
C GLY A 75 -6.11 14.31 13.99
N VAL A 76 -5.15 13.40 14.18
CA VAL A 76 -5.37 12.10 14.82
C VAL A 76 -4.38 11.90 15.96
N ARG A 77 -4.86 11.37 17.08
CA ARG A 77 -4.03 10.86 18.19
C ARG A 77 -4.26 9.37 18.32
N PHE A 78 -3.19 8.62 18.57
CA PHE A 78 -3.28 7.19 18.80
C PHE A 78 -3.08 6.92 20.28
N GLN A 79 -4.04 6.25 20.89
CA GLN A 79 -3.93 5.70 22.23
C GLN A 79 -3.89 4.18 22.12
N LYS A 80 -2.98 3.57 22.86
CA LYS A 80 -2.93 2.12 23.00
C LYS A 80 -3.95 1.71 24.07
N VAL A 81 -4.80 0.73 23.78
CA VAL A 81 -5.87 0.30 24.70
C VAL A 81 -5.31 -0.58 25.82
N SER A 82 -4.33 -1.41 25.51
CA SER A 82 -3.71 -2.33 26.47
C SER A 82 -2.20 -2.18 26.48
N ASP A 83 -1.60 -1.93 27.66
CA ASP A 83 -0.15 -2.01 27.84
C ASP A 83 0.34 -3.47 27.77
N GLU A 84 -0.53 -4.39 28.11
CA GLU A 84 -0.43 -5.84 27.88
C GLU A 84 -0.60 -6.14 26.39
N CYS A 85 0.47 -5.95 25.61
CA CYS A 85 0.53 -6.62 24.33
C CYS A 85 0.51 -8.13 24.60
N GLN A 86 -0.54 -8.80 24.16
CA GLN A 86 -0.59 -10.26 24.10
C GLN A 86 0.32 -10.69 22.96
N PHE A 87 1.64 -10.62 23.16
CA PHE A 87 2.61 -11.23 22.27
C PHE A 87 3.26 -12.39 23.00
N ASP A 88 3.04 -13.58 22.48
CA ASP A 88 3.65 -14.80 22.94
C ASP A 88 4.51 -15.36 21.81
N LEU A 89 5.82 -15.36 22.04
CA LEU A 89 6.80 -15.88 21.08
C LEU A 89 6.83 -17.41 21.09
N VAL A 90 6.40 -18.04 22.18
CA VAL A 90 6.32 -19.51 22.31
C VAL A 90 5.10 -20.02 21.57
N GLU A 91 3.93 -19.41 21.83
CA GLU A 91 2.66 -19.75 21.17
C GLU A 91 2.52 -19.13 19.76
N ASN A 92 3.51 -18.33 19.33
CA ASN A 92 3.52 -17.63 18.05
C ASN A 92 2.23 -16.80 17.81
N PHE A 93 1.82 -16.03 18.82
CA PHE A 93 0.63 -15.19 18.77
C PHE A 93 0.97 -13.73 19.08
N ALA A 94 0.38 -12.79 18.34
CA ALA A 94 0.38 -11.37 18.70
C ALA A 94 -0.95 -10.71 18.38
N MET A 95 -1.43 -9.88 19.30
CA MET A 95 -2.58 -9.00 19.09
C MET A 95 -2.26 -7.57 19.54
N PHE A 96 -2.62 -6.60 18.70
CA PHE A 96 -2.48 -5.18 18.99
C PHE A 96 -3.80 -4.46 18.80
N THR A 97 -4.19 -3.68 19.80
CA THR A 97 -5.41 -2.89 19.80
C THR A 97 -5.07 -1.42 20.02
N TYR A 98 -5.54 -0.56 19.12
CA TYR A 98 -5.32 0.88 19.15
C TYR A 98 -6.65 1.62 19.00
N VAL A 99 -6.78 2.72 19.75
CA VAL A 99 -7.84 3.71 19.57
C VAL A 99 -7.24 4.91 18.84
N ALA A 100 -7.89 5.31 17.75
CA ALA A 100 -7.61 6.56 17.06
C ALA A 100 -8.66 7.60 17.48
N GLU A 101 -8.18 8.70 18.02
CA GLU A 101 -8.98 9.87 18.37
C GLU A 101 -8.77 10.95 17.31
N VAL A 102 -9.83 11.29 16.57
CA VAL A 102 -9.82 12.35 15.57
C VAL A 102 -10.34 13.63 16.20
N TYR A 103 -9.52 14.68 16.13
CA TYR A 103 -9.82 15.99 16.69
C TYR A 103 -9.68 17.09 15.64
N HIS A 104 -10.43 18.18 15.78
CA HIS A 104 -10.30 19.31 14.88
C HIS A 104 -9.10 20.18 15.25
N LEU A 105 -8.25 20.53 14.28
CA LEU A 105 -6.96 21.19 14.53
C LEU A 105 -7.11 22.58 15.16
N LYS A 106 -8.15 23.34 14.79
CA LYS A 106 -8.33 24.72 15.29
C LYS A 106 -9.00 24.77 16.66
N THR A 107 -9.99 23.90 16.90
CA THR A 107 -10.78 23.93 18.13
C THR A 107 -10.25 22.97 19.19
N GLY A 108 -9.46 21.98 18.81
CA GLY A 108 -8.99 20.92 19.71
C GLY A 108 -10.07 19.93 20.14
N LEU A 109 -11.31 20.10 19.65
CA LEU A 109 -12.44 19.24 20.02
C LEU A 109 -12.31 17.88 19.34
N THR A 110 -12.47 16.83 20.12
CA THR A 110 -12.58 15.45 19.61
C THR A 110 -13.91 15.28 18.88
N ILE A 111 -13.85 14.85 17.63
CA ILE A 111 -15.02 14.62 16.77
C ILE A 111 -15.40 13.16 16.77
N ALA A 112 -14.42 12.26 16.69
CA ALA A 112 -14.67 10.83 16.59
C ALA A 112 -13.57 10.03 17.26
N GLN A 113 -13.93 8.83 17.73
CA GLN A 113 -13.01 7.83 18.22
C GLN A 113 -13.33 6.50 17.55
N CYS A 114 -12.30 5.72 17.23
CA CYS A 114 -12.46 4.38 16.68
C CYS A 114 -11.38 3.46 17.23
N GLU A 115 -11.80 2.29 17.71
CA GLU A 115 -10.92 1.21 18.13
C GLU A 115 -10.73 0.23 16.98
N ALA A 116 -9.49 -0.22 16.76
CA ALA A 116 -9.21 -1.31 15.85
C ALA A 116 -8.13 -2.25 16.38
N THR A 117 -8.28 -3.52 16.00
CA THR A 117 -7.38 -4.60 16.38
C THR A 117 -6.74 -5.22 15.14
N ALA A 118 -5.49 -5.67 15.28
CA ALA A 118 -4.80 -6.51 14.31
C ALA A 118 -4.11 -7.68 15.03
N ASN A 119 -4.24 -8.89 14.48
CA ASN A 119 -3.66 -10.10 15.06
C ASN A 119 -2.83 -10.92 14.07
N SER A 120 -1.95 -11.77 14.59
CA SER A 120 -1.04 -12.61 13.78
C SER A 120 -1.74 -13.76 13.06
N GLN A 121 -2.94 -14.14 13.48
CA GLN A 121 -3.72 -15.24 12.92
C GLN A 121 -4.61 -14.82 11.75
N GLU A 122 -4.63 -13.54 11.38
CA GLU A 122 -5.30 -13.11 10.15
C GLU A 122 -4.72 -13.83 8.93
N LYS A 123 -5.57 -14.22 7.97
CA LYS A 123 -5.19 -14.97 6.76
C LYS A 123 -3.97 -14.39 6.03
N LYS A 124 -3.80 -13.07 6.10
CA LYS A 124 -2.70 -12.31 5.49
C LYS A 124 -1.35 -12.47 6.21
N TYR A 125 -1.37 -12.68 7.52
CA TYR A 125 -0.16 -12.76 8.36
C TYR A 125 0.10 -14.16 8.92
N ALA A 126 -0.87 -15.06 8.86
CA ALA A 126 -0.76 -16.39 9.44
C ALA A 126 0.31 -17.26 8.78
N THR A 127 0.50 -17.13 7.46
CA THR A 127 1.37 -18.01 6.68
C THR A 127 2.28 -17.23 5.74
N LYS A 128 3.52 -17.71 5.59
CA LYS A 128 4.45 -17.26 4.55
C LYS A 128 4.75 -18.40 3.59
N THR A 129 4.90 -18.05 2.32
CA THR A 129 5.42 -18.99 1.32
C THR A 129 6.95 -18.95 1.36
N VAL A 130 7.58 -20.11 1.50
CA VAL A 130 9.04 -20.28 1.44
C VAL A 130 9.35 -21.27 0.31
N TRP A 131 10.41 -20.97 -0.43
CA TRP A 131 10.96 -21.86 -1.44
C TRP A 131 12.06 -22.70 -0.81
N THR A 132 11.86 -24.02 -0.78
CA THR A 132 12.88 -24.97 -0.33
C THR A 132 13.13 -25.94 -1.46
N ASN A 133 14.36 -26.01 -1.97
CA ASN A 133 14.75 -26.89 -3.09
C ASN A 133 13.80 -26.79 -4.31
N ASN A 134 13.44 -25.55 -4.72
CA ASN A 134 12.48 -25.27 -5.80
C ASN A 134 11.04 -25.80 -5.58
N VAL A 135 10.69 -26.21 -4.35
CA VAL A 135 9.32 -26.59 -3.96
C VAL A 135 8.66 -25.46 -3.18
N LYS A 136 7.40 -25.15 -3.51
CA LYS A 136 6.58 -24.16 -2.80
C LYS A 136 6.09 -24.77 -1.50
N THR A 137 6.52 -24.24 -0.36
CA THR A 137 6.01 -24.70 0.94
C THR A 137 5.42 -23.53 1.70
N THR A 138 4.21 -23.72 2.23
CA THR A 138 3.55 -22.76 3.11
C THR A 138 3.89 -23.10 4.55
N VAL A 139 4.56 -22.18 5.24
CA VAL A 139 4.94 -22.35 6.65
C VAL A 139 4.28 -21.25 7.50
N PRO A 140 4.02 -21.51 8.80
CA PRO A 140 3.57 -20.48 9.72
C PRO A 140 4.56 -19.32 9.77
N MET A 141 4.05 -18.09 9.79
CA MET A 141 4.91 -16.92 9.89
C MET A 141 5.32 -16.68 11.35
N PRO A 142 6.62 -16.47 11.64
CA PRO A 142 7.06 -16.06 12.96
C PRO A 142 6.49 -14.70 13.31
N VAL A 143 5.85 -14.60 14.48
CA VAL A 143 5.22 -13.37 14.95
C VAL A 143 6.21 -12.23 15.11
N ALA A 144 7.44 -12.52 15.54
CA ALA A 144 8.51 -11.54 15.69
C ALA A 144 8.75 -10.71 14.42
N ASP A 145 8.62 -11.32 13.24
CA ASP A 145 8.85 -10.65 11.95
C ASP A 145 7.75 -9.64 11.61
N ILE A 146 6.53 -9.85 12.12
CA ILE A 146 5.33 -9.07 11.76
C ILE A 146 4.87 -8.10 12.86
N LEU A 147 5.49 -8.08 14.05
CA LEU A 147 5.05 -7.24 15.16
C LEU A 147 4.84 -5.77 14.76
N ASN A 148 5.79 -5.18 14.03
CA ASN A 148 5.67 -3.79 13.57
C ASN A 148 4.57 -3.62 12.52
N THR A 149 4.40 -4.62 11.66
CA THR A 149 3.34 -4.64 10.65
C THR A 149 1.97 -4.67 11.31
N LEU A 150 1.77 -5.52 12.33
CA LEU A 150 0.53 -5.60 13.09
C LEU A 150 0.23 -4.28 13.82
N LYS A 151 1.22 -3.69 14.50
CA LYS A 151 1.08 -2.37 15.15
C LYS A 151 0.62 -1.29 14.17
N LYS A 152 1.31 -1.17 13.03
CA LYS A 152 0.98 -0.18 11.99
C LYS A 152 -0.38 -0.45 11.35
N MET A 153 -0.77 -1.72 11.22
CA MET A 153 -2.06 -2.10 10.66
C MET A 153 -3.21 -1.77 11.61
N ALA A 154 -3.08 -2.07 12.90
CA ALA A 154 -4.06 -1.67 13.91
C ALA A 154 -4.25 -0.15 13.94
N GLN A 155 -3.16 0.62 13.95
CA GLN A 155 -3.21 2.09 13.89
C GLN A 155 -3.87 2.60 12.61
N LYS A 156 -3.54 2.01 11.45
CA LYS A 156 -4.14 2.38 10.18
C LYS A 156 -5.65 2.11 10.17
N ARG A 157 -6.09 0.93 10.60
CA ARG A 157 -7.52 0.58 10.67
C ARG A 157 -8.28 1.52 11.59
N ALA A 158 -7.72 1.81 12.77
CA ALA A 158 -8.32 2.75 13.72
C ALA A 158 -8.45 4.15 13.11
N MET A 159 -7.40 4.64 12.45
CA MET A 159 -7.38 5.95 11.80
C MET A 159 -8.45 6.05 10.70
N VAL A 160 -8.50 5.07 9.79
CA VAL A 160 -9.45 5.07 8.67
C VAL A 160 -10.88 5.01 9.18
N GLY A 161 -11.16 4.15 10.18
CA GLY A 161 -12.46 4.07 10.82
C GLY A 161 -12.88 5.38 11.49
N ALA A 162 -11.99 6.01 12.26
CA ALA A 162 -12.27 7.28 12.94
C ALA A 162 -12.52 8.42 11.94
N VAL A 163 -11.78 8.47 10.82
CA VAL A 163 -11.98 9.49 9.77
C VAL A 163 -13.31 9.30 9.06
N ILE A 164 -13.71 8.06 8.76
CA ILE A 164 -15.02 7.77 8.15
C ILE A 164 -16.17 8.24 9.06
N ILE A 165 -16.05 7.99 10.37
CA ILE A 165 -17.02 8.45 11.37
C ILE A 165 -17.04 9.98 11.44
N ALA A 166 -15.87 10.61 11.52
CA ALA A 166 -15.76 12.07 11.65
C ALA A 166 -16.33 12.83 10.44
N VAL A 167 -16.17 12.28 9.23
CA VAL A 167 -16.63 12.92 7.99
C VAL A 167 -18.06 12.50 7.62
N GLY A 168 -18.62 11.46 8.26
CA GLY A 168 -19.92 10.90 7.91
C GLY A 168 -19.91 10.19 6.55
N ALA A 169 -18.77 9.59 6.18
CA ALA A 169 -18.56 9.00 4.86
C ALA A 169 -18.89 7.49 4.79
N SER A 170 -19.51 6.92 5.83
CA SER A 170 -19.81 5.48 5.96
C SER A 170 -20.78 4.95 4.89
N ASP A 171 -21.60 5.83 4.31
CA ASP A 171 -22.48 5.50 3.20
C ASP A 171 -21.70 5.22 1.91
N TYR A 172 -20.53 5.83 1.76
CA TYR A 172 -19.74 5.78 0.54
C TYR A 172 -18.55 4.82 0.66
N PHE A 173 -17.94 4.77 1.84
CA PHE A 173 -16.74 3.98 2.10
C PHE A 173 -16.96 2.90 3.15
N SER A 174 -16.46 1.70 2.86
CA SER A 174 -16.21 0.64 3.82
C SER A 174 -14.80 0.75 4.40
N GLN A 175 -14.60 0.06 5.53
CA GLN A 175 -13.35 0.02 6.26
C GLN A 175 -12.47 -1.20 5.89
N ASP A 176 -12.98 -2.10 5.04
CA ASP A 176 -12.42 -3.43 4.80
C ASP A 176 -11.21 -3.43 3.87
N GLU A 177 -10.12 -2.73 4.19
CA GLU A 177 -8.92 -2.68 3.33
C GLU A 177 -8.17 -4.05 3.17
N ASP A 178 -8.60 -5.11 3.85
CA ASP A 178 -7.79 -6.31 4.05
C ASP A 178 -7.84 -7.35 2.91
N GLU A 179 -8.81 -7.25 2.01
CA GLU A 179 -8.88 -8.13 0.83
C GLU A 179 -8.04 -7.63 -0.36
N ILE A 180 -7.63 -6.35 -0.37
CA ILE A 180 -6.83 -5.75 -1.45
C ILE A 180 -5.45 -6.42 -1.56
N SER A 181 -4.90 -6.90 -0.45
CA SER A 181 -3.58 -7.53 -0.43
C SER A 181 -3.57 -8.99 -0.87
N ALA A 182 -4.71 -9.68 -0.89
CA ALA A 182 -4.79 -11.06 -1.41
C ALA A 182 -4.67 -11.11 -2.95
N GLN A 183 -4.81 -9.95 -3.60
CA GLN A 183 -4.83 -9.81 -5.06
C GLN A 183 -3.72 -8.91 -5.58
N GLN A 184 -2.66 -8.65 -4.80
CA GLN A 184 -1.43 -8.18 -5.43
C GLN A 184 -0.93 -9.32 -6.32
N PRO A 185 -0.94 -9.21 -7.68
CA PRO A 185 0.01 -9.98 -8.46
C PRO A 185 1.37 -9.66 -7.84
N GLU A 186 2.13 -10.71 -7.55
CA GLU A 186 3.41 -10.67 -6.86
C GLU A 186 4.12 -9.33 -7.05
N ARG A 187 4.41 -8.62 -5.94
CA ARG A 187 5.34 -7.50 -5.98
C ARG A 187 6.64 -8.05 -6.58
N LYS A 188 6.80 -7.88 -7.89
CA LYS A 188 8.13 -7.86 -8.51
C LYS A 188 8.87 -6.81 -7.70
N GLN A 189 9.82 -7.29 -6.91
CA GLN A 189 10.75 -6.42 -6.20
C GLN A 189 11.24 -5.39 -7.21
N ALA A 190 11.25 -4.13 -6.80
CA ALA A 190 11.72 -3.03 -7.62
C ALA A 190 13.11 -3.39 -8.18
N GLU A 191 13.13 -3.87 -9.42
CA GLU A 191 14.29 -3.83 -10.27
C GLU A 191 14.68 -2.35 -10.31
N LYS A 192 15.89 -2.07 -9.83
CA LYS A 192 16.53 -0.79 -10.08
C LYS A 192 16.41 -0.55 -11.59
N VAL A 193 15.69 0.50 -11.94
CA VAL A 193 15.63 1.03 -13.30
C VAL A 193 17.06 1.39 -13.72
N SER A 194 17.76 0.47 -14.34
CA SER A 194 18.64 0.82 -15.46
C SER A 194 17.78 0.65 -16.70
N GLN A 195 17.38 1.78 -17.29
CA GLN A 195 16.83 1.81 -18.63
C GLN A 195 17.73 0.95 -19.53
N ASP A 196 17.19 -0.14 -20.07
CA ASP A 196 17.54 -0.56 -21.41
C ASP A 196 16.37 -1.33 -22.01
N ARG A 197 15.98 -0.82 -23.17
CA ARG A 197 14.81 -1.22 -23.94
C ARG A 197 15.03 -2.65 -24.42
N PHE A 198 14.18 -3.57 -23.98
CA PHE A 198 13.95 -4.82 -24.69
C PHE A 198 13.34 -4.49 -26.05
N ASN A 199 14.18 -4.36 -27.08
CA ASN A 199 13.77 -4.61 -28.45
C ASN A 199 14.22 -6.03 -28.78
N GLY A 200 13.31 -6.98 -28.58
CA GLY A 200 13.46 -8.34 -29.08
C GLY A 200 13.36 -8.31 -30.61
N GLY A 201 14.48 -8.49 -31.26
CA GLY A 201 14.60 -8.81 -32.68
C GLY A 201 15.84 -9.67 -32.85
N ASP A 202 15.67 -10.90 -33.32
CA ASP A 202 16.72 -11.91 -33.48
C ASP A 202 17.70 -11.61 -34.63
N ASP A 203 18.07 -10.35 -34.84
CA ASP A 203 19.07 -9.94 -35.82
C ASP A 203 20.38 -9.60 -35.11
N ALA A 204 21.43 -10.40 -35.39
CA ALA A 204 22.76 -10.25 -34.81
C ALA A 204 23.35 -8.83 -35.00
N GLY A 205 22.95 -8.10 -36.04
CA GLY A 205 23.41 -6.73 -36.33
C GLY A 205 22.88 -5.65 -35.37
N SER A 206 21.74 -5.90 -34.72
CA SER A 206 21.12 -4.97 -33.75
C SER A 206 21.70 -5.08 -32.34
N TYR A 207 22.60 -6.05 -32.11
CA TYR A 207 23.20 -6.27 -30.80
C TYR A 207 24.11 -5.09 -30.40
N VAL A 208 23.86 -4.56 -29.20
CA VAL A 208 24.69 -3.50 -28.61
C VAL A 208 25.81 -4.14 -27.81
N MET A 209 27.06 -3.77 -28.11
CA MET A 209 28.21 -4.32 -27.40
C MET A 209 28.23 -3.85 -25.94
N LYS A 210 28.18 -4.79 -24.99
CA LYS A 210 28.16 -4.51 -23.54
C LYS A 210 29.55 -4.45 -22.88
N VAL A 211 30.61 -4.87 -23.58
CA VAL A 211 31.98 -5.02 -23.05
C VAL A 211 33.04 -4.40 -23.97
N GLY A 212 34.19 -4.01 -23.41
CA GLY A 212 35.32 -3.49 -24.18
C GLY A 212 35.28 -1.99 -24.50
N PRO A 213 36.26 -1.50 -25.28
CA PRO A 213 36.51 -0.07 -25.47
C PRO A 213 35.43 0.68 -26.26
N ARG A 214 34.49 -0.03 -26.91
CA ARG A 214 33.42 0.57 -27.74
C ARG A 214 32.02 0.20 -27.23
N LYS A 215 31.88 0.04 -25.92
CA LYS A 215 30.62 -0.26 -25.24
C LYS A 215 29.52 0.72 -25.68
N GLY A 216 28.34 0.20 -26.00
CA GLY A 216 27.16 1.00 -26.39
C GLY A 216 26.97 1.19 -27.90
N LYS A 217 27.90 0.76 -28.76
CA LYS A 217 27.72 0.76 -30.22
C LYS A 217 27.09 -0.55 -30.72
N THR A 218 26.32 -0.45 -31.80
CA THR A 218 25.73 -1.64 -32.46
C THR A 218 26.73 -2.31 -33.41
N LEU A 219 26.52 -3.59 -33.71
CA LEU A 219 27.41 -4.33 -34.63
C LEU A 219 27.39 -3.77 -36.06
N ASN A 220 26.25 -3.23 -36.50
CA ASN A 220 26.13 -2.55 -37.80
C ASN A 220 27.00 -1.30 -37.91
N GLU A 221 27.12 -0.51 -36.83
CA GLU A 221 27.91 0.73 -36.82
C GLU A 221 29.42 0.49 -36.78
N LEU A 222 29.85 -0.67 -36.28
CA LEU A 222 31.27 -0.97 -36.09
C LEU A 222 31.96 -1.43 -37.38
N GLY A 223 31.21 -1.94 -38.37
CA GLY A 223 31.75 -2.48 -39.62
C GLY A 223 32.44 -3.85 -39.43
N ILE A 224 32.41 -4.69 -40.47
CA ILE A 224 32.79 -6.11 -40.40
C ILE A 224 34.26 -6.30 -39.99
N GLU A 225 35.18 -5.49 -40.50
CA GLU A 225 36.62 -5.61 -40.16
C GLU A 225 36.91 -5.37 -38.69
N GLN A 226 36.17 -4.43 -38.09
CA GLN A 226 36.39 -4.06 -36.70
C GLN A 226 35.75 -5.05 -35.74
N VAL A 227 34.57 -5.57 -36.09
CA VAL A 227 33.93 -6.67 -35.36
C VAL A 227 34.83 -7.91 -35.37
N LYS A 228 35.55 -8.21 -36.45
CA LYS A 228 36.54 -9.31 -36.50
C LYS A 228 37.74 -9.09 -35.56
N LYS A 229 38.26 -7.86 -35.47
CA LYS A 229 39.35 -7.52 -34.54
C LYS A 229 38.92 -7.70 -33.08
N ASP A 230 37.74 -7.19 -32.73
CA ASP A 230 37.19 -7.28 -31.38
C ASP A 230 36.78 -8.72 -31.05
N LEU A 231 36.27 -9.49 -32.03
CA LEU A 231 36.00 -10.92 -31.90
C LEU A 231 37.28 -11.71 -31.59
N ASN A 232 38.38 -11.50 -32.31
CA ASN A 232 39.64 -12.19 -32.06
C ASN A 232 40.23 -11.85 -30.68
N TYR A 233 40.07 -10.60 -30.25
CA TYR A 233 40.51 -10.15 -28.93
C TYR A 233 39.72 -10.81 -27.79
N TRP A 234 38.40 -10.95 -27.94
CA TRP A 234 37.53 -11.52 -26.91
C TRP A 234 37.43 -13.06 -26.97
N ALA A 235 37.62 -13.68 -28.13
CA ALA A 235 37.53 -15.14 -28.29
C ALA A 235 38.60 -15.91 -27.48
N SER A 236 39.73 -15.28 -27.17
CA SER A 236 40.79 -15.86 -26.34
C SER A 236 40.68 -15.54 -24.84
N ARG A 237 39.80 -14.60 -24.46
CA ARG A 237 39.71 -14.05 -23.09
C ARG A 237 38.35 -14.21 -22.42
N ALA A 238 37.28 -14.43 -23.18
CA ALA A 238 35.95 -14.63 -22.65
C ALA A 238 35.78 -16.08 -22.18
N THR A 239 35.51 -16.27 -20.89
CA THR A 239 35.18 -17.57 -20.28
C THR A 239 33.68 -17.71 -19.99
N ASP A 240 33.04 -16.67 -19.43
CA ASP A 240 31.58 -16.60 -19.26
C ASP A 240 31.09 -15.15 -19.12
N GLY A 241 29.79 -14.92 -19.36
CA GLY A 241 29.11 -13.63 -19.16
C GLY A 241 28.97 -12.74 -20.42
N PRO A 242 28.80 -11.41 -20.27
CA PRO A 242 28.45 -10.49 -21.36
C PRO A 242 29.47 -10.44 -22.52
N ALA A 243 30.71 -10.86 -22.27
CA ALA A 243 31.75 -10.98 -23.29
C ALA A 243 31.55 -12.21 -24.18
N MET A 244 31.03 -13.31 -23.62
CA MET A 244 30.73 -14.52 -24.39
C MET A 244 29.47 -14.34 -25.26
N GLU A 245 28.47 -13.59 -24.76
CA GLU A 245 27.31 -13.16 -25.56
C GLU A 245 27.75 -12.34 -26.79
N PHE A 246 28.69 -11.42 -26.62
CA PHE A 246 29.27 -10.66 -27.73
C PHE A 246 29.99 -11.56 -28.73
N VAL A 247 30.81 -12.51 -28.27
CA VAL A 247 31.53 -13.44 -29.15
C VAL A 247 30.57 -14.28 -30.00
N ASN A 248 29.47 -14.76 -29.40
CA ASN A 248 28.46 -15.55 -30.12
C ASN A 248 27.71 -14.71 -31.17
N LYS A 249 27.19 -13.54 -30.78
CA LYS A 249 26.51 -12.60 -31.70
C LYS A 249 27.43 -12.07 -32.80
N ALA A 250 28.70 -11.80 -32.50
CA ALA A 250 29.69 -11.36 -33.48
C ALA A 250 30.07 -12.47 -34.47
N ARG A 251 30.10 -13.74 -34.04
CA ARG A 251 30.27 -14.90 -34.94
C ARG A 251 29.07 -15.07 -35.86
N GLU A 252 27.85 -14.88 -35.36
CA GLU A 252 26.63 -14.90 -36.19
C GLU A 252 26.63 -13.77 -37.22
N PHE A 253 26.96 -12.54 -36.80
CA PHE A 253 27.03 -11.38 -37.69
C PHE A 253 28.11 -11.53 -38.79
N THR A 254 29.28 -12.05 -38.44
CA THR A 254 30.37 -12.29 -39.41
C THR A 254 30.12 -13.48 -40.33
N ARG A 255 29.31 -14.47 -39.90
CA ARG A 255 28.87 -15.59 -40.74
C ARG A 255 27.73 -15.21 -41.69
N GLY A 256 26.81 -14.34 -41.26
CA GLY A 256 25.70 -13.85 -42.10
C GLY A 256 26.11 -12.82 -43.16
N ALA A 257 27.34 -12.28 -43.07
CA ALA A 257 27.88 -11.30 -44.01
C ALA A 257 28.96 -11.89 -44.95
N ALA A 258 29.15 -13.21 -44.96
CA ALA A 258 30.08 -13.95 -45.82
C ALA A 258 29.39 -14.55 -47.03
#